data_AF-A0A168SF61-F1
#
_entry.id   AF-A0A168SF61-F1
#
_cell.length_a   1.000
_cell.length_b   1.000
_cell.length_c   1.000
_cell.angle_alpha   90.00
_cell.angle_beta   90.00
_cell.angle_gamma   90.00
#
_symmetry.space_group_name_H-M   'P 1'
#
loop_
_entity.id
_entity.type
_entity.pdbx_description
1 polymer ?
#
loop_
_entity_poly.entity_id
_entity_poly.type
_entity_poly.pdbx_seq_one_letter_code
_entity_poly.pdbx_strand_id
1 'polypeptide(L)'
;MGGFLSNFIRYRDPKYAPQIMRGLNHSTLPILYTLAKEYAISDLRLNSAKSVERKVVSFFLLSFFLSLFFFPSGSTFPNRNFLHAATSGGIVNNDIPKIGYNMTTIFERMDQQGIPYGIYTAGPFPYTTLFRYFRQPAKLEKHGSMEDFYNDCQAGTLGSYVYLEPAMFGLDYRLRNDQHPRANAYYDLRRGELFYKQVYEAVRSSPQWESMLLVLVWDEHGGFYDHVPPPDNVVNPDGLVDPTFDFTRLGIRVPAILISPWIERGSVLPRAHHLEHASVSSTIHALFGTPYLTRRDQQANTFHQFANLSIPRSDCPLTLPEPAWQFDKE
;
A
#
# COMPACT_ATOMS: atom_id res chain seq x y z
N MET A 1 -2.94 -6.79 -23.17
CA MET A 1 -4.39 -6.56 -23.47
C MET A 1 -4.52 -5.66 -24.69
N GLY A 2 -5.56 -5.81 -25.50
CA GLY A 2 -5.86 -4.87 -26.60
C GLY A 2 -6.58 -3.61 -26.09
N GLY A 3 -6.45 -2.49 -26.81
CA GLY A 3 -7.32 -1.31 -26.65
C GLY A 3 -6.99 -0.32 -25.51
N PHE A 4 -6.00 -0.58 -24.65
CA PHE A 4 -5.63 0.36 -23.56
C PHE A 4 -5.28 1.76 -24.09
N LEU A 5 -4.35 1.83 -25.04
CA LEU A 5 -3.90 3.07 -25.69
C LEU A 5 -5.03 3.81 -26.42
N SER A 6 -5.90 3.09 -27.14
CA SER A 6 -7.03 3.71 -27.85
C SER A 6 -8.11 4.21 -26.89
N ASN A 7 -8.35 3.52 -25.77
CA ASN A 7 -9.25 4.00 -24.72
C ASN A 7 -8.67 5.26 -24.05
N PHE A 8 -7.36 5.29 -23.78
CA PHE A 8 -6.72 6.50 -23.26
C PHE A 8 -6.87 7.69 -24.22
N ILE A 9 -6.53 7.52 -25.50
CA ILE A 9 -6.67 8.57 -26.53
C ILE A 9 -8.13 9.02 -26.71
N ARG A 10 -9.11 8.14 -26.47
CA ARG A 10 -10.55 8.46 -26.56
C ARG A 10 -11.09 9.23 -25.35
N TYR A 11 -10.54 9.03 -24.16
CA TYR A 11 -11.12 9.54 -22.89
C TYR A 11 -10.17 10.42 -22.06
N ARG A 12 -8.94 10.66 -22.53
CA ARG A 12 -7.89 11.46 -21.87
C ARG A 12 -7.09 12.25 -22.92
N ASP A 13 -6.33 13.23 -22.44
CA ASP A 13 -5.47 14.09 -23.28
C ASP A 13 -4.39 13.27 -24.01
N PRO A 14 -4.41 13.16 -25.36
CA PRO A 14 -3.54 12.27 -26.10
C PRO A 14 -2.03 12.57 -25.98
N LYS A 15 -1.60 13.76 -25.54
CA LYS A 15 -0.16 14.07 -25.45
C LYS A 15 0.57 13.24 -24.37
N TYR A 16 -0.17 12.63 -23.45
CA TYR A 16 0.35 11.71 -22.43
C TYR A 16 0.36 10.24 -22.90
N ALA A 17 -0.13 9.95 -24.11
CA ALA A 17 -0.19 8.59 -24.66
C ALA A 17 1.17 7.85 -24.73
N PRO A 18 2.33 8.51 -24.97
CA PRO A 18 3.62 7.85 -24.84
C PRO A 18 3.96 7.51 -23.38
N GLN A 19 3.60 8.38 -22.43
CA GLN A 19 4.00 8.27 -21.02
C GLN A 19 3.31 7.09 -20.32
N ILE A 20 2.01 6.88 -20.56
CA ILE A 20 1.26 5.74 -19.99
C ILE A 20 1.75 4.36 -20.47
N MET A 21 2.52 4.32 -21.56
CA MET A 21 3.12 3.11 -22.12
C MET A 21 4.61 2.94 -21.73
N ARG A 22 5.24 3.94 -21.08
CA ARG A 22 6.62 3.83 -20.57
C ARG A 22 6.63 2.99 -19.29
N GLY A 23 7.61 2.09 -19.17
CA GLY A 23 8.04 1.56 -17.88
C GLY A 23 9.08 2.51 -17.25
N LEU A 24 9.07 2.64 -15.94
CA LEU A 24 10.11 3.35 -15.19
C LEU A 24 11.25 2.37 -14.84
N ASN A 25 12.45 2.87 -14.57
CA ASN A 25 13.66 2.06 -14.39
C ASN A 25 14.47 2.49 -13.13
N HIS A 26 15.58 1.80 -12.85
CA HIS A 26 16.46 2.10 -11.71
C HIS A 26 17.06 3.52 -11.77
N SER A 27 17.31 4.11 -12.94
CA SER A 27 17.78 5.50 -13.03
C SER A 27 16.68 6.52 -12.75
N THR A 28 15.40 6.16 -12.88
CA THR A 28 14.26 6.99 -12.44
C THR A 28 13.90 6.78 -10.97
N LEU A 29 13.95 5.53 -10.49
CA LEU A 29 13.47 5.10 -9.18
C LEU A 29 14.52 4.24 -8.42
N PRO A 30 15.73 4.79 -8.12
CA PRO A 30 16.82 4.03 -7.51
C PRO A 30 16.51 3.45 -6.13
N ILE A 31 15.69 4.12 -5.33
CA ILE A 31 15.34 3.69 -3.96
C ILE A 31 14.35 2.52 -4.05
N LEU A 32 13.29 2.65 -4.86
CA LEU A 32 12.37 1.55 -5.15
C LEU A 32 13.08 0.29 -5.69
N TYR A 33 13.95 0.46 -6.69
CA TYR A 33 14.67 -0.67 -7.28
C TYR A 33 15.68 -1.31 -6.30
N THR A 34 16.24 -0.53 -5.38
CA THR A 34 17.06 -1.07 -4.28
C THR A 34 16.21 -1.90 -3.33
N LEU A 35 15.07 -1.39 -2.87
CA LEU A 35 14.15 -2.15 -2.00
C LEU A 35 13.65 -3.44 -2.67
N ALA A 36 13.32 -3.39 -3.95
CA ALA A 36 12.89 -4.54 -4.75
C ALA A 36 13.99 -5.61 -4.90
N LYS A 37 15.25 -5.20 -5.04
CA LYS A 37 16.42 -6.09 -5.12
C LYS A 37 16.79 -6.68 -3.76
N GLU A 38 16.59 -5.93 -2.68
CA GLU A 38 17.07 -6.30 -1.35
C GLU A 38 16.07 -7.13 -0.54
N TYR A 39 14.79 -7.15 -0.92
CA TYR A 39 13.71 -7.80 -0.17
C TYR A 39 12.78 -8.61 -1.10
N ALA A 40 11.50 -8.80 -0.74
CA ALA A 40 10.55 -9.60 -1.52
C ALA A 40 9.57 -8.75 -2.33
N ILE A 41 9.33 -9.12 -3.59
CA ILE A 41 8.37 -8.45 -4.48
C ILE A 41 7.23 -9.36 -4.94
N SER A 42 6.04 -8.77 -5.11
CA SER A 42 4.85 -9.43 -5.68
C SER A 42 4.74 -9.20 -7.21
N ASP A 43 5.65 -9.77 -8.01
CA ASP A 43 5.79 -9.46 -9.45
C ASP A 43 5.24 -10.52 -10.44
N LEU A 44 4.81 -11.68 -9.94
CA LEU A 44 4.34 -12.86 -10.70
C LEU A 44 5.39 -13.61 -11.58
N ARG A 45 6.69 -13.68 -11.23
CA ARG A 45 7.69 -14.52 -11.95
C ARG A 45 8.86 -15.14 -11.12
N LEU A 46 9.04 -16.47 -10.95
CA LEU A 46 8.16 -17.64 -11.04
C LEU A 46 8.83 -18.95 -10.48
N ASN A 47 9.21 -19.07 -9.19
CA ASN A 47 9.64 -20.39 -8.65
C ASN A 47 9.29 -20.67 -7.17
N SER A 48 9.44 -21.93 -6.72
CA SER A 48 8.82 -22.45 -5.49
C SER A 48 9.73 -22.63 -4.27
N ALA A 49 9.22 -22.30 -3.08
CA ALA A 49 9.65 -22.83 -1.78
C ALA A 49 8.43 -23.04 -0.86
N LYS A 50 8.58 -23.86 0.19
CA LYS A 50 7.52 -24.19 1.17
C LYS A 50 7.60 -23.27 2.39
N SER A 51 6.46 -22.90 2.96
CA SER A 51 6.38 -22.15 4.23
C SER A 51 6.59 -23.04 5.45
N VAL A 52 7.13 -22.43 6.51
CA VAL A 52 7.09 -22.91 7.91
C VAL A 52 6.61 -21.74 8.75
N GLU A 53 5.60 -21.95 9.60
CA GLU A 53 4.99 -20.88 10.40
C GLU A 53 5.88 -20.45 11.57
N ARG A 54 6.12 -19.14 11.70
CA ARG A 54 6.60 -18.48 12.92
C ARG A 54 5.94 -17.10 13.08
N LYS A 55 5.87 -16.61 14.31
CA LYS A 55 5.14 -15.39 14.66
C LYS A 55 5.95 -14.14 14.35
N VAL A 56 5.46 -13.29 13.45
CA VAL A 56 5.84 -11.86 13.39
C VAL A 56 5.18 -11.16 14.58
N VAL A 57 5.92 -10.34 15.31
CA VAL A 57 5.45 -9.74 16.58
C VAL A 57 4.84 -8.34 16.37
N SER A 58 5.36 -7.55 15.43
CA SER A 58 4.81 -6.24 15.07
C SER A 58 4.76 -6.05 13.54
N PHE A 59 3.70 -5.41 13.05
CA PHE A 59 3.41 -5.26 11.62
C PHE A 59 3.38 -3.78 11.20
N PHE A 60 4.07 -3.44 10.11
CA PHE A 60 4.30 -2.07 9.66
C PHE A 60 3.87 -1.91 8.22
N LEU A 61 2.85 -1.09 7.97
CA LEU A 61 2.31 -0.86 6.64
C LEU A 61 2.58 0.57 6.18
N LEU A 62 3.55 0.70 5.28
CA LEU A 62 3.75 1.89 4.46
C LEU A 62 2.73 1.86 3.33
N SER A 63 1.58 2.48 3.56
CA SER A 63 0.58 2.68 2.53
C SER A 63 0.83 3.98 1.78
N PHE A 64 1.51 3.81 0.65
CA PHE A 64 1.46 4.76 -0.44
C PHE A 64 0.32 4.34 -1.39
N PHE A 65 0.30 4.87 -2.62
CA PHE A 65 -0.95 4.95 -3.39
C PHE A 65 -0.82 4.66 -4.93
N LEU A 66 -0.67 3.36 -5.34
CA LEU A 66 -1.00 2.69 -6.66
C LEU A 66 -1.61 1.18 -6.63
N SER A 67 -2.53 0.65 -7.50
CA SER A 67 -3.41 -0.55 -7.17
C SER A 67 -2.86 -2.01 -7.24
N LEU A 68 -2.83 -2.78 -6.13
CA LEU A 68 -2.78 -4.27 -6.17
C LEU A 68 -4.10 -4.87 -6.72
N PHE A 69 -4.19 -4.84 -8.05
CA PHE A 69 -5.26 -5.37 -8.91
C PHE A 69 -6.61 -4.60 -8.83
N PHE A 70 -6.76 -3.56 -9.68
CA PHE A 70 -7.82 -2.51 -9.77
C PHE A 70 -9.31 -2.90 -10.06
N PHE A 71 -10.13 -1.95 -10.53
CA PHE A 71 -11.51 -2.14 -11.03
C PHE A 71 -11.79 -1.30 -12.30
N PRO A 72 -12.82 -1.59 -13.13
CA PRO A 72 -12.96 -1.00 -14.48
C PRO A 72 -13.22 0.51 -14.56
N SER A 73 -13.30 1.19 -13.42
CA SER A 73 -13.36 2.64 -13.29
C SER A 73 -12.38 3.12 -12.21
N GLY A 74 -11.13 2.66 -12.31
CA GLY A 74 -10.04 2.92 -11.35
C GLY A 74 -10.10 4.31 -10.73
N SER A 75 -10.44 4.33 -9.45
CA SER A 75 -10.64 5.53 -8.63
C SER A 75 -9.91 5.31 -7.31
N THR A 76 -9.14 6.31 -6.92
CA THR A 76 -8.28 6.36 -5.73
C THR A 76 -8.98 5.86 -4.45
N PHE A 77 -10.11 6.46 -4.09
CA PHE A 77 -10.74 6.29 -2.78
C PHE A 77 -11.37 4.89 -2.55
N PRO A 78 -12.10 4.28 -3.51
CA PRO A 78 -12.58 2.90 -3.38
C PRO A 78 -11.47 1.90 -3.00
N ASN A 79 -10.29 2.01 -3.60
CA ASN A 79 -9.19 1.06 -3.35
C ASN A 79 -8.58 1.25 -1.95
N ARG A 80 -8.48 2.50 -1.46
CA ARG A 80 -8.15 2.80 -0.05
C ARG A 80 -9.21 2.28 0.92
N ASN A 81 -10.48 2.31 0.52
CA ASN A 81 -11.54 1.74 1.33
C ASN A 81 -11.38 0.22 1.44
N PHE A 82 -11.05 -0.49 0.35
CA PHE A 82 -10.69 -1.91 0.40
C PHE A 82 -9.48 -2.19 1.31
N LEU A 83 -8.48 -1.30 1.36
CA LEU A 83 -7.30 -1.43 2.24
C LEU A 83 -7.63 -1.33 3.73
N HIS A 84 -8.62 -0.52 4.09
CA HIS A 84 -9.00 -0.26 5.49
C HIS A 84 -10.20 -1.08 5.97
N ALA A 85 -11.10 -1.48 5.06
CA ALA A 85 -12.42 -2.03 5.36
C ALA A 85 -12.75 -3.33 4.58
N ALA A 86 -11.85 -3.81 3.71
CA ALA A 86 -12.09 -4.93 2.78
C ALA A 86 -13.35 -4.80 1.90
N THR A 87 -13.83 -3.57 1.70
CA THR A 87 -14.89 -3.17 0.75
C THR A 87 -14.80 -1.67 0.48
N SER A 88 -15.43 -1.19 -0.60
CA SER A 88 -15.72 0.23 -0.83
C SER A 88 -17.17 0.63 -0.46
N GLY A 89 -17.99 -0.32 0.02
CA GLY A 89 -19.38 -0.08 0.39
C GLY A 89 -20.29 0.14 -0.82
N GLY A 90 -19.98 -0.52 -1.94
CA GLY A 90 -20.63 -0.31 -3.24
C GLY A 90 -20.13 0.92 -4.02
N ILE A 91 -19.23 1.73 -3.47
CA ILE A 91 -18.76 2.96 -4.11
C ILE A 91 -17.71 2.64 -5.18
N VAL A 92 -17.88 3.17 -6.40
CA VAL A 92 -17.01 2.93 -7.58
C VAL A 92 -16.21 4.13 -8.05
N ASN A 93 -16.37 5.28 -7.38
CA ASN A 93 -15.80 6.58 -7.76
C ASN A 93 -15.15 7.30 -6.55
N ASN A 94 -14.58 8.49 -6.77
CA ASN A 94 -13.96 9.30 -5.71
C ASN A 94 -14.96 10.20 -4.94
N ASP A 95 -16.27 9.96 -5.00
CA ASP A 95 -17.23 10.75 -4.24
C ASP A 95 -17.20 10.37 -2.75
N ILE A 96 -16.96 11.35 -1.89
CA ILE A 96 -16.98 11.16 -0.43
C ILE A 96 -18.44 11.29 0.06
N PRO A 97 -19.01 10.28 0.74
CA PRO A 97 -20.34 10.41 1.34
C PRO A 97 -20.39 11.59 2.31
N LYS A 98 -21.50 12.37 2.27
CA LYS A 98 -21.64 13.62 3.06
C LYS A 98 -21.33 13.47 4.55
N ILE A 99 -21.62 12.30 5.13
CA ILE A 99 -21.39 11.98 6.55
C ILE A 99 -20.10 11.18 6.82
N GLY A 100 -19.27 10.93 5.80
CA GLY A 100 -18.10 10.05 5.86
C GLY A 100 -18.43 8.57 5.58
N TYR A 101 -17.39 7.76 5.35
CA TYR A 101 -17.54 6.33 5.11
C TYR A 101 -18.03 5.59 6.37
N ASN A 102 -19.05 4.75 6.21
CA ASN A 102 -19.71 4.03 7.31
C ASN A 102 -19.27 2.56 7.45
N MET A 103 -18.20 2.17 6.77
CA MET A 103 -17.67 0.81 6.81
C MET A 103 -16.84 0.62 8.08
N THR A 104 -17.00 -0.52 8.75
CA THR A 104 -16.09 -0.93 9.83
C THR A 104 -14.67 -1.09 9.29
N THR A 105 -13.70 -0.59 10.04
CA THR A 105 -12.29 -0.61 9.64
C THR A 105 -11.49 -1.66 10.42
N ILE A 106 -10.33 -2.05 9.89
CA ILE A 106 -9.39 -2.91 10.62
C ILE A 106 -8.95 -2.28 11.96
N PHE A 107 -8.79 -0.96 12.00
CA PHE A 107 -8.48 -0.21 13.23
C PHE A 107 -9.60 -0.34 14.28
N GLU A 108 -10.86 -0.36 13.85
CA GLU A 108 -12.00 -0.61 14.74
C GLU A 108 -11.97 -2.04 15.31
N ARG A 109 -11.58 -3.04 14.51
CA ARG A 109 -11.37 -4.42 15.00
C ARG A 109 -10.21 -4.52 15.99
N MET A 110 -9.14 -3.76 15.76
CA MET A 110 -7.98 -3.72 16.66
C MET A 110 -8.31 -3.07 18.01
N ASP A 111 -8.99 -1.92 18.01
CA ASP A 111 -9.46 -1.31 19.26
C ASP A 111 -10.53 -2.17 19.98
N GLN A 112 -11.37 -2.92 19.24
CA GLN A 112 -12.29 -3.92 19.82
C GLN A 112 -11.58 -5.06 20.57
N GLN A 113 -10.29 -5.28 20.31
CA GLN A 113 -9.45 -6.29 20.98
C GLN A 113 -8.31 -5.67 21.82
N GLY A 114 -8.24 -4.34 21.92
CA GLY A 114 -7.16 -3.64 22.63
C GLY A 114 -5.77 -3.75 21.98
N ILE A 115 -5.69 -4.14 20.70
CA ILE A 115 -4.41 -4.28 19.99
C ILE A 115 -3.89 -2.89 19.61
N PRO A 116 -2.66 -2.50 20.02
CA PRO A 116 -2.16 -1.16 19.79
C PRO A 116 -1.87 -0.91 18.31
N TYR A 117 -2.32 0.24 17.81
CA TYR A 117 -2.01 0.73 16.48
C TYR A 117 -1.75 2.25 16.49
N GLY A 118 -0.99 2.72 15.50
CA GLY A 118 -0.76 4.14 15.24
C GLY A 118 -0.96 4.47 13.77
N ILE A 119 -1.48 5.68 13.50
CA ILE A 119 -1.55 6.26 12.15
C ILE A 119 -0.67 7.50 12.16
N TYR A 120 0.26 7.64 11.22
CA TYR A 120 1.12 8.82 11.16
C TYR A 120 1.07 9.46 9.77
N THR A 121 0.96 10.79 9.73
CA THR A 121 0.74 11.54 8.49
C THR A 121 1.87 12.51 8.15
N ALA A 122 2.26 12.55 6.87
CA ALA A 122 3.11 13.58 6.30
C ALA A 122 2.29 14.79 5.78
N GLY A 123 0.97 14.65 5.65
CA GLY A 123 0.06 15.72 5.22
C GLY A 123 -0.83 16.26 6.34
N PRO A 124 -1.36 17.50 6.22
CA PRO A 124 -2.24 18.11 7.23
C PRO A 124 -3.64 17.47 7.34
N PHE A 125 -4.02 16.57 6.42
CA PHE A 125 -5.32 15.91 6.42
C PHE A 125 -5.17 14.40 6.11
N PRO A 126 -5.26 13.50 7.10
CA PRO A 126 -5.21 12.05 6.86
C PRO A 126 -6.50 11.56 6.19
N TYR A 127 -6.37 10.73 5.15
CA TYR A 127 -7.44 10.02 4.46
C TYR A 127 -8.30 9.20 5.43
N THR A 128 -7.69 8.58 6.43
CA THR A 128 -8.38 7.76 7.44
C THR A 128 -9.47 8.54 8.20
N THR A 129 -9.37 9.88 8.33
CA THR A 129 -10.42 10.73 8.95
C THR A 129 -11.73 10.80 8.13
N LEU A 130 -11.73 10.33 6.88
CA LEU A 130 -12.94 10.22 6.07
C LEU A 130 -13.87 9.10 6.56
N PHE A 131 -13.36 8.10 7.29
CA PHE A 131 -14.19 7.10 7.97
C PHE A 131 -14.84 7.71 9.21
N ARG A 132 -16.13 7.41 9.41
CA ARG A 132 -16.91 7.88 10.56
C ARG A 132 -16.29 7.49 11.91
N TYR A 133 -15.60 6.35 11.94
CA TYR A 133 -14.88 5.85 13.13
C TYR A 133 -13.92 6.89 13.72
N PHE A 134 -13.11 7.54 12.88
CA PHE A 134 -12.09 8.50 13.31
C PHE A 134 -12.62 9.91 13.57
N ARG A 135 -13.93 10.16 13.40
CA ARG A 135 -14.56 11.46 13.71
C ARG A 135 -14.94 11.61 15.19
N GLN A 136 -14.49 10.68 16.03
CA GLN A 136 -14.62 10.70 17.49
C GLN A 136 -13.33 11.29 18.10
N PRO A 137 -13.38 12.23 19.06
CA PRO A 137 -12.18 12.85 19.62
C PRO A 137 -11.13 11.84 20.12
N ALA A 138 -11.54 10.87 20.93
CA ALA A 138 -10.68 9.78 21.45
C ALA A 138 -10.19 8.77 20.37
N LYS A 139 -10.43 9.04 19.08
CA LYS A 139 -9.87 8.32 17.94
C LYS A 139 -8.96 9.19 17.06
N LEU A 140 -9.03 10.51 17.19
CA LEU A 140 -8.07 11.44 16.58
C LEU A 140 -6.72 11.41 17.30
N GLU A 141 -6.69 11.04 18.58
CA GLU A 141 -5.46 10.77 19.35
C GLU A 141 -4.64 9.57 18.83
N LYS A 142 -5.16 8.83 17.84
CA LYS A 142 -4.44 7.76 17.12
C LYS A 142 -3.62 8.30 15.92
N HIS A 143 -3.74 9.60 15.61
CA HIS A 143 -3.07 10.27 14.49
C HIS A 143 -1.87 11.09 14.99
N GLY A 144 -0.66 10.61 14.71
CA GLY A 144 0.59 11.35 14.86
C GLY A 144 1.05 12.04 13.58
N SER A 145 2.09 12.87 13.69
CA SER A 145 2.87 13.39 12.57
C SER A 145 3.98 12.41 12.16
N MET A 146 4.66 12.66 11.04
CA MET A 146 5.89 11.93 10.72
C MET A 146 7.03 12.15 11.72
N GLU A 147 7.04 13.27 12.47
CA GLU A 147 8.04 13.50 13.51
C GLU A 147 7.83 12.53 14.68
N ASP A 148 6.57 12.35 15.10
CA ASP A 148 6.19 11.37 16.12
C ASP A 148 6.57 9.94 15.70
N PHE A 149 6.35 9.58 14.42
CA PHE A 149 6.79 8.28 13.88
C PHE A 149 8.31 8.09 13.97
N TYR A 150 9.11 9.11 13.63
CA TYR A 150 10.57 9.01 13.71
C TYR A 150 11.06 8.95 15.17
N ASN A 151 10.35 9.58 16.10
CA ASN A 151 10.61 9.48 17.53
C ASN A 151 10.26 8.08 18.07
N ASP A 152 9.08 7.54 17.71
CA ASP A 152 8.67 6.19 18.08
C ASP A 152 9.57 5.11 17.47
N CYS A 153 10.09 5.31 16.25
CA CYS A 153 11.13 4.46 15.66
C CYS A 153 12.38 4.41 16.54
N GLN A 154 12.90 5.57 16.97
CA GLN A 154 14.10 5.65 17.80
C GLN A 154 13.89 5.06 19.21
N ALA A 155 12.73 5.31 19.81
CA ALA A 155 12.38 4.81 21.15
C ALA A 155 12.00 3.32 21.17
N GLY A 156 11.60 2.74 20.03
CA GLY A 156 11.11 1.36 19.96
C GLY A 156 9.70 1.19 20.54
N THR A 157 8.88 2.24 20.47
CA THR A 157 7.55 2.34 21.09
C THR A 157 6.39 2.11 20.12
N LEU A 158 6.68 1.81 18.85
CA LEU A 158 5.66 1.63 17.81
C LEU A 158 4.72 0.45 18.11
N GLY A 159 3.44 0.64 17.78
CA GLY A 159 2.38 -0.35 17.99
C GLY A 159 2.46 -1.59 17.11
N SER A 160 1.57 -2.55 17.36
CA SER A 160 1.49 -3.84 16.64
C SER A 160 1.00 -3.69 15.19
N TYR A 161 0.30 -2.61 14.86
CA TYR A 161 0.03 -2.17 13.48
C TYR A 161 0.32 -0.68 13.33
N VAL A 162 1.17 -0.31 12.38
CA VAL A 162 1.39 1.10 12.02
C VAL A 162 1.01 1.35 10.58
N TYR A 163 0.25 2.42 10.34
CA TYR A 163 -0.17 2.88 9.03
C TYR A 163 0.40 4.27 8.74
N LEU A 164 1.23 4.40 7.70
CA LEU A 164 1.73 5.71 7.27
C LEU A 164 0.89 6.31 6.13
N GLU A 165 0.68 7.62 6.18
CA GLU A 165 0.01 8.40 5.16
C GLU A 165 0.94 9.46 4.54
N PRO A 166 1.24 9.42 3.23
CA PRO A 166 1.88 10.53 2.53
C PRO A 166 1.06 11.82 2.51
N ALA A 167 1.75 12.93 2.24
CA ALA A 167 1.15 14.19 1.92
C ALA A 167 0.44 14.10 0.56
N MET A 168 -0.87 13.90 0.59
CA MET A 168 -1.74 13.88 -0.60
C MET A 168 -2.66 15.09 -0.65
N PHE A 169 -3.14 15.54 0.51
CA PHE A 169 -4.16 16.55 0.67
C PHE A 169 -3.59 17.80 1.32
N GLY A 170 -4.21 18.94 1.04
CA GLY A 170 -3.73 20.26 1.46
C GLY A 170 -3.59 21.22 0.29
N LEU A 171 -3.45 22.51 0.61
CA LEU A 171 -3.35 23.59 -0.38
C LEU A 171 -1.94 23.71 -0.99
N ASP A 172 -0.91 23.24 -0.29
CA ASP A 172 0.48 23.31 -0.75
C ASP A 172 0.94 22.03 -1.47
N TYR A 173 0.90 22.10 -2.80
CA TYR A 173 1.39 21.06 -3.71
C TYR A 173 2.90 20.77 -3.60
N ARG A 174 3.68 21.62 -2.91
CA ARG A 174 5.12 21.39 -2.66
C ARG A 174 5.37 20.33 -1.59
N LEU A 175 4.41 20.11 -0.69
CA LEU A 175 4.50 19.08 0.35
C LEU A 175 4.27 17.67 -0.19
N ARG A 176 3.61 17.52 -1.36
CA ARG A 176 3.17 16.21 -1.85
C ARG A 176 4.32 15.26 -2.14
N ASN A 177 4.22 14.05 -1.59
CA ASN A 177 5.17 12.93 -1.69
C ASN A 177 4.46 11.57 -1.94
N ASP A 178 3.22 11.61 -2.41
CA ASP A 178 2.34 10.45 -2.68
C ASP A 178 2.61 9.71 -4.02
N GLN A 179 3.50 10.26 -4.86
CA GLN A 179 3.74 9.87 -6.26
C GLN A 179 2.50 9.95 -7.19
N HIS A 180 1.42 10.61 -6.77
CA HIS A 180 0.16 10.65 -7.54
C HIS A 180 0.35 11.43 -8.86
N PRO A 181 -0.04 10.87 -10.03
CA PRO A 181 0.03 11.57 -11.30
C PRO A 181 -0.76 12.88 -11.30
N ARG A 182 -0.15 13.97 -11.80
CA ARG A 182 -0.79 15.27 -12.09
C ARG A 182 -1.37 16.00 -10.87
N ALA A 183 -0.49 16.58 -10.05
CA ALA A 183 -0.84 17.58 -9.03
C ALA A 183 -0.17 18.94 -9.35
N ASN A 184 -0.51 19.50 -10.52
CA ASN A 184 0.12 20.66 -11.20
C ASN A 184 1.48 20.34 -11.86
N ALA A 185 2.19 21.37 -12.35
CA ALA A 185 3.37 21.28 -13.22
C ALA A 185 4.66 20.72 -12.57
N TYR A 186 4.56 20.17 -11.36
CA TYR A 186 5.67 19.64 -10.56
C TYR A 186 5.39 18.19 -10.16
N TYR A 187 5.26 17.30 -11.16
CA TYR A 187 5.22 15.86 -10.90
C TYR A 187 6.63 15.39 -10.55
N ASP A 188 6.83 14.97 -9.29
CA ASP A 188 8.16 14.74 -8.74
C ASP A 188 8.24 13.42 -7.96
N LEU A 189 8.52 12.34 -8.69
CA LEU A 189 8.74 10.99 -8.14
C LEU A 189 9.81 10.96 -7.04
N ARG A 190 10.80 11.88 -7.11
CA ARG A 190 11.94 11.96 -6.18
C ARG A 190 11.50 12.26 -4.75
N ARG A 191 10.35 12.90 -4.55
CA ARG A 191 9.79 13.16 -3.21
C ARG A 191 9.20 11.90 -2.56
N GLY A 192 8.55 11.05 -3.36
CA GLY A 192 8.09 9.74 -2.88
C GLY A 192 9.26 8.81 -2.59
N GLU A 193 10.23 8.76 -3.52
CA GLU A 193 11.51 8.06 -3.32
C GLU A 193 12.22 8.51 -2.03
N LEU A 194 12.40 9.83 -1.83
CA LEU A 194 13.01 10.37 -0.61
C LEU A 194 12.24 9.95 0.66
N PHE A 195 10.92 9.95 0.62
CA PHE A 195 10.10 9.55 1.76
C PHE A 195 10.16 8.03 2.01
N TYR A 196 10.27 7.19 0.97
CA TYR A 196 10.58 5.76 1.11
C TYR A 196 11.92 5.54 1.82
N LYS A 197 12.95 6.31 1.44
CA LYS A 197 14.27 6.30 2.08
C LYS A 197 14.19 6.73 3.54
N GLN A 198 13.59 7.88 3.84
CA GLN A 198 13.49 8.40 5.21
C GLN A 198 12.79 7.41 6.16
N VAL A 199 11.68 6.81 5.72
CA VAL A 199 10.96 5.83 6.53
C VAL A 199 11.70 4.51 6.64
N TYR A 200 12.26 3.99 5.55
CA TYR A 200 13.08 2.77 5.61
C TYR A 200 14.25 2.94 6.58
N GLU A 201 14.99 4.05 6.51
CA GLU A 201 16.16 4.30 7.35
C GLU A 201 15.77 4.47 8.84
N ALA A 202 14.60 5.05 9.15
CA ALA A 202 14.05 5.09 10.50
C ALA A 202 13.62 3.70 11.02
N VAL A 203 12.88 2.93 10.20
CA VAL A 203 12.49 1.53 10.51
C VAL A 203 13.70 0.63 10.71
N ARG A 204 14.72 0.78 9.86
CA ARG A 204 15.95 -0.01 9.84
C ARG A 204 16.89 0.27 11.01
N SER A 205 16.85 1.49 11.55
CA SER A 205 17.64 1.91 12.72
C SER A 205 16.91 1.73 14.06
N SER A 206 15.61 1.46 14.03
CA SER A 206 14.81 1.16 15.22
C SER A 206 15.29 -0.10 15.96
N PRO A 207 15.33 -0.12 17.31
CA PRO A 207 15.57 -1.34 18.07
C PRO A 207 14.47 -2.41 17.86
N GLN A 208 13.31 -2.03 17.31
CA GLN A 208 12.24 -2.98 16.95
C GLN A 208 12.45 -3.65 15.57
N TRP A 209 13.49 -3.31 14.78
CA TRP A 209 13.70 -3.79 13.39
C TRP A 209 13.52 -5.32 13.21
N GLU A 210 14.12 -6.14 14.09
CA GLU A 210 14.00 -7.60 14.03
C GLU A 210 12.61 -8.15 14.44
N SER A 211 11.68 -7.30 14.86
CA SER A 211 10.27 -7.64 15.05
C SER A 211 9.34 -6.99 14.02
N MET A 212 9.87 -6.26 13.03
CA MET A 212 9.08 -5.59 11.99
C MET A 212 8.93 -6.44 10.72
N LEU A 213 7.71 -6.44 10.18
CA LEU A 213 7.46 -6.63 8.75
C LEU A 213 6.95 -5.31 8.17
N LEU A 214 7.83 -4.60 7.46
CA LEU A 214 7.51 -3.41 6.68
C LEU A 214 6.91 -3.81 5.33
N VAL A 215 5.74 -3.32 4.98
CA VAL A 215 5.13 -3.53 3.66
C VAL A 215 4.95 -2.19 2.97
N LEU A 216 5.60 -2.03 1.81
CA LEU A 216 5.37 -0.91 0.90
C LEU A 216 4.30 -1.32 -0.13
N VAL A 217 3.11 -0.73 0.01
CA VAL A 217 1.95 -0.97 -0.85
C VAL A 217 1.30 0.36 -1.26
N TRP A 218 0.24 0.25 -2.07
CA TRP A 218 -0.18 1.24 -3.05
C TRP A 218 -1.74 1.02 -3.35
N ASP A 219 -2.54 2.00 -3.85
CA ASP A 219 -4.01 1.97 -4.18
C ASP A 219 -4.55 2.13 -5.65
N GLU A 220 -4.07 2.98 -6.60
CA GLU A 220 -4.46 2.99 -8.05
C GLU A 220 -3.30 3.04 -9.11
N HIS A 221 -3.31 2.21 -10.16
CA HIS A 221 -2.16 1.99 -11.10
C HIS A 221 -1.60 3.24 -11.87
N GLY A 222 -2.01 4.46 -11.53
CA GLY A 222 -1.44 5.72 -12.03
C GLY A 222 -1.74 6.00 -13.51
N GLY A 223 -2.64 5.22 -14.12
CA GLY A 223 -2.89 5.27 -15.56
C GLY A 223 -1.83 4.57 -16.43
N PHE A 224 -0.83 3.90 -15.84
CA PHE A 224 0.20 3.16 -16.60
C PHE A 224 -0.30 1.79 -17.09
N TYR A 225 0.25 1.30 -18.19
CA TYR A 225 -0.06 -0.01 -18.75
C TYR A 225 0.60 -1.17 -17.97
N ASP A 226 -0.20 -2.09 -17.44
CA ASP A 226 0.26 -3.47 -17.16
C ASP A 226 -0.25 -4.42 -18.26
N HIS A 227 0.49 -5.49 -18.51
CA HIS A 227 0.17 -6.52 -19.51
C HIS A 227 -0.68 -7.67 -18.94
N VAL A 228 -0.63 -7.91 -17.63
CA VAL A 228 -1.36 -8.96 -16.91
C VAL A 228 -2.84 -8.60 -16.85
N PRO A 229 -3.75 -9.46 -17.35
CA PRO A 229 -5.18 -9.21 -17.22
C PRO A 229 -5.63 -9.13 -15.75
N PRO A 230 -6.62 -8.28 -15.44
CA PRO A 230 -7.43 -8.39 -14.23
C PRO A 230 -7.77 -9.84 -13.85
N PRO A 231 -7.44 -10.30 -12.63
CA PRO A 231 -8.05 -11.50 -12.06
C PRO A 231 -9.57 -11.32 -11.97
N ASP A 232 -10.31 -12.40 -12.16
CA ASP A 232 -11.77 -12.47 -12.07
C ASP A 232 -12.21 -13.55 -11.07
N ASN A 233 -13.52 -13.75 -10.92
CA ASN A 233 -14.13 -14.79 -10.09
C ASN A 233 -13.75 -14.77 -8.59
N VAL A 234 -13.39 -13.60 -8.05
CA VAL A 234 -13.19 -13.40 -6.61
C VAL A 234 -14.49 -12.98 -5.92
N VAL A 235 -14.63 -13.28 -4.63
CA VAL A 235 -15.88 -13.07 -3.90
C VAL A 235 -16.27 -11.59 -3.78
N ASN A 236 -17.54 -11.23 -4.04
CA ASN A 236 -18.06 -9.92 -3.67
C ASN A 236 -18.01 -9.77 -2.13
N PRO A 237 -17.47 -8.67 -1.58
CA PRO A 237 -17.15 -8.56 -0.15
C PRO A 237 -18.36 -8.65 0.78
N ASP A 238 -19.39 -7.84 0.56
CA ASP A 238 -20.49 -7.59 1.51
C ASP A 238 -21.87 -7.96 0.92
N GLY A 239 -22.04 -7.81 -0.39
CA GLY A 239 -23.26 -8.06 -1.15
C GLY A 239 -23.74 -6.84 -1.93
N LEU A 240 -23.03 -5.71 -1.81
CA LEU A 240 -23.34 -4.46 -2.49
C LEU A 240 -22.78 -4.47 -3.92
N VAL A 241 -23.51 -3.85 -4.85
CA VAL A 241 -23.16 -3.74 -6.26
C VAL A 241 -23.54 -2.36 -6.79
N ASP A 242 -22.77 -1.85 -7.75
CA ASP A 242 -23.10 -0.68 -8.56
C ASP A 242 -23.58 -1.15 -9.96
N PRO A 243 -24.46 -0.43 -10.66
CA PRO A 243 -24.92 -0.82 -12.00
C PRO A 243 -23.80 -0.94 -13.06
N THR A 244 -22.64 -0.30 -12.84
CA THR A 244 -21.44 -0.45 -13.68
C THR A 244 -20.48 -1.53 -13.16
N PHE A 245 -20.60 -1.94 -11.88
CA PHE A 245 -19.62 -2.81 -11.28
C PHE A 245 -20.07 -3.63 -10.04
N ASP A 246 -19.78 -4.94 -10.06
CA ASP A 246 -20.38 -5.96 -9.18
C ASP A 246 -19.44 -6.53 -8.09
N PHE A 247 -18.19 -6.08 -8.03
CA PHE A 247 -17.16 -6.53 -7.09
C PHE A 247 -16.82 -8.04 -7.15
N THR A 248 -17.07 -8.73 -8.27
CA THR A 248 -16.71 -10.16 -8.47
C THR A 248 -15.32 -10.38 -9.09
N ARG A 249 -14.52 -9.33 -9.22
CA ARG A 249 -13.18 -9.39 -9.83
C ARG A 249 -12.11 -8.59 -9.08
N LEU A 250 -10.96 -8.47 -9.72
CA LEU A 250 -9.89 -7.52 -9.46
C LEU A 250 -9.54 -6.82 -10.79
N GLY A 251 -8.26 -6.48 -11.02
CA GLY A 251 -7.88 -5.48 -12.00
C GLY A 251 -6.40 -5.31 -12.34
N ILE A 252 -6.04 -4.11 -12.82
CA ILE A 252 -4.65 -3.73 -13.15
C ILE A 252 -3.79 -3.74 -11.89
N ARG A 253 -2.66 -4.45 -12.00
CA ARG A 253 -1.67 -4.74 -10.96
C ARG A 253 -0.68 -3.58 -10.75
N VAL A 254 0.08 -3.68 -9.66
CA VAL A 254 1.23 -2.83 -9.27
C VAL A 254 2.29 -3.67 -8.53
N PRO A 255 3.47 -3.10 -8.21
CA PRO A 255 4.34 -3.63 -7.16
C PRO A 255 3.70 -3.65 -5.77
N ALA A 256 4.07 -4.64 -4.98
CA ALA A 256 4.10 -4.54 -3.52
C ALA A 256 5.42 -5.15 -3.04
N ILE A 257 6.04 -4.54 -2.04
CA ILE A 257 7.35 -4.98 -1.50
C ILE A 257 7.18 -5.30 -0.02
N LEU A 258 7.57 -6.52 0.37
CA LEU A 258 7.64 -6.96 1.76
C LEU A 258 9.10 -6.87 2.21
N ILE A 259 9.36 -6.05 3.23
CA ILE A 259 10.68 -5.62 3.72
C ILE A 259 10.81 -6.03 5.19
N SER A 260 11.77 -6.89 5.49
CA SER A 260 12.00 -7.42 6.85
C SER A 260 13.36 -8.14 6.87
N PRO A 261 14.09 -8.19 8.00
CA PRO A 261 15.31 -8.99 8.07
C PRO A 261 15.03 -10.50 7.95
N TRP A 262 13.77 -10.93 8.10
CA TRP A 262 13.34 -12.32 7.96
C TRP A 262 13.02 -12.75 6.52
N ILE A 263 13.32 -11.90 5.52
CA ILE A 263 13.01 -12.13 4.10
C ILE A 263 14.30 -12.30 3.30
N GLU A 264 14.40 -13.37 2.50
CA GLU A 264 15.55 -13.65 1.64
C GLU A 264 15.74 -12.56 0.56
N ARG A 265 17.01 -12.19 0.28
CA ARG A 265 17.37 -11.06 -0.60
C ARG A 265 16.92 -11.32 -2.04
N GLY A 266 16.13 -10.41 -2.61
CA GLY A 266 15.67 -10.48 -4.00
C GLY A 266 14.59 -11.55 -4.23
N SER A 267 13.80 -11.84 -3.21
CA SER A 267 12.71 -12.82 -3.26
C SER A 267 11.58 -12.38 -4.18
N VAL A 268 10.86 -13.36 -4.75
CA VAL A 268 9.63 -13.13 -5.51
C VAL A 268 8.52 -14.01 -4.94
N LEU A 269 7.34 -13.43 -4.70
CA LEU A 269 6.19 -14.20 -4.20
C LEU A 269 5.71 -15.24 -5.23
N PRO A 270 5.33 -16.46 -4.81
CA PRO A 270 4.83 -17.50 -5.71
C PRO A 270 3.61 -17.04 -6.50
N ARG A 271 3.53 -17.40 -7.79
CA ARG A 271 2.47 -16.91 -8.70
C ARG A 271 1.03 -17.21 -8.25
N ALA A 272 0.79 -18.30 -7.53
CA ALA A 272 -0.54 -18.61 -6.98
C ALA A 272 -0.95 -17.62 -5.87
N HIS A 273 0.04 -17.01 -5.21
CA HIS A 273 -0.08 -16.20 -4.01
C HIS A 273 -0.28 -14.71 -4.33
N HIS A 274 -1.30 -14.42 -5.14
CA HIS A 274 -1.67 -13.05 -5.48
C HIS A 274 -2.13 -12.29 -4.22
N LEU A 275 -1.60 -11.09 -4.01
CA LEU A 275 -2.04 -10.19 -2.95
C LEU A 275 -3.02 -9.15 -3.48
N GLU A 276 -3.95 -8.71 -2.65
CA GLU A 276 -4.89 -7.60 -2.89
C GLU A 276 -4.96 -6.70 -1.66
N HIS A 277 -5.71 -5.60 -1.69
CA HIS A 277 -5.83 -4.69 -0.52
C HIS A 277 -6.37 -5.40 0.73
N ALA A 278 -7.31 -6.33 0.55
CA ALA A 278 -7.85 -7.17 1.63
C ALA A 278 -6.82 -8.17 2.23
N SER A 279 -5.67 -8.41 1.57
CA SER A 279 -4.56 -9.18 2.14
C SER A 279 -3.99 -8.54 3.41
N VAL A 280 -4.18 -7.22 3.60
CA VAL A 280 -3.76 -6.51 4.81
C VAL A 280 -4.61 -6.91 6.01
N SER A 281 -5.94 -6.78 5.96
CA SER A 281 -6.79 -7.18 7.08
C SER A 281 -6.83 -8.70 7.27
N SER A 282 -6.70 -9.48 6.19
CA SER A 282 -6.44 -10.94 6.27
C SER A 282 -5.15 -11.26 7.04
N THR A 283 -4.05 -10.54 6.78
CA THR A 283 -2.79 -10.73 7.51
C THR A 283 -2.90 -10.28 8.98
N ILE A 284 -3.62 -9.18 9.26
CA ILE A 284 -3.87 -8.72 10.63
C ILE A 284 -4.76 -9.73 11.40
N HIS A 285 -5.74 -10.35 10.73
CA HIS A 285 -6.49 -11.49 11.29
C HIS A 285 -5.56 -12.65 11.63
N ALA A 286 -4.70 -13.08 10.70
CA ALA A 286 -3.81 -14.22 10.92
C ALA A 286 -2.74 -13.97 12.02
N LEU A 287 -2.30 -12.72 12.21
CA LEU A 287 -1.33 -12.35 13.24
C LEU A 287 -1.96 -12.15 14.63
N PHE A 288 -3.14 -11.53 14.72
CA PHE A 288 -3.70 -11.04 15.99
C PHE A 288 -5.11 -11.56 16.33
N GLY A 289 -5.78 -12.25 15.41
CA GLY A 289 -7.12 -12.82 15.64
C GLY A 289 -8.27 -11.81 15.50
N THR A 290 -8.07 -10.68 14.82
CA THR A 290 -9.14 -9.70 14.55
C THR A 290 -10.29 -10.32 13.74
N PRO A 291 -11.57 -10.12 14.10
CA PRO A 291 -12.68 -10.61 13.28
C PRO A 291 -12.62 -10.01 11.86
N TYR A 292 -12.78 -10.86 10.84
CA TYR A 292 -12.83 -10.43 9.43
C TYR A 292 -13.80 -9.26 9.21
N LEU A 293 -13.50 -8.44 8.21
CA LEU A 293 -14.29 -7.26 7.87
C LEU A 293 -15.42 -7.64 6.90
N THR A 294 -15.13 -8.46 5.90
CA THR A 294 -16.07 -8.88 4.86
C THR A 294 -15.82 -10.34 4.45
N ARG A 295 -16.47 -10.83 3.39
CA ARG A 295 -16.08 -12.10 2.76
C ARG A 295 -14.77 -12.01 2.00
N ARG A 296 -14.31 -10.80 1.65
CA ARG A 296 -13.12 -10.62 0.80
C ARG A 296 -11.84 -10.86 1.58
N ASP A 297 -11.66 -10.27 2.75
CA ASP A 297 -10.49 -10.55 3.58
C ASP A 297 -10.51 -11.96 4.19
N GLN A 298 -11.68 -12.58 4.30
CA GLN A 298 -11.80 -14.02 4.61
C GLN A 298 -11.22 -14.94 3.51
N GLN A 299 -11.09 -14.47 2.27
CA GLN A 299 -10.53 -15.25 1.14
C GLN A 299 -9.18 -14.72 0.63
N ALA A 300 -8.83 -13.47 0.96
CA ALA A 300 -7.59 -12.84 0.51
C ALA A 300 -6.36 -13.52 1.12
N ASN A 301 -5.37 -13.79 0.28
CA ASN A 301 -4.08 -14.36 0.68
C ASN A 301 -3.37 -13.48 1.73
N THR A 302 -2.82 -14.08 2.79
CA THR A 302 -1.93 -13.41 3.75
C THR A 302 -0.51 -13.24 3.20
N PHE A 303 0.36 -12.45 3.84
CA PHE A 303 1.77 -12.32 3.41
C PHE A 303 2.82 -12.43 4.53
N HIS A 304 2.44 -12.51 5.81
CA HIS A 304 3.40 -12.60 6.92
C HIS A 304 4.30 -13.85 6.82
N GLN A 305 3.80 -14.95 6.26
CA GLN A 305 4.51 -16.22 6.09
C GLN A 305 5.67 -16.19 5.07
N PHE A 306 5.95 -15.04 4.43
CA PHE A 306 7.18 -14.83 3.65
C PHE A 306 8.35 -14.28 4.49
N ALA A 307 8.07 -13.73 5.68
CA ALA A 307 9.06 -13.38 6.69
C ALA A 307 9.43 -14.63 7.52
N ASN A 308 10.09 -15.61 6.87
CA ASN A 308 10.19 -16.99 7.36
C ASN A 308 11.62 -17.55 7.50
N LEU A 309 12.67 -16.74 7.32
CA LEU A 309 14.05 -17.17 7.55
C LEU A 309 14.24 -17.70 8.98
N SER A 310 15.17 -18.65 9.16
CA SER A 310 15.48 -19.22 10.48
C SER A 310 16.33 -18.31 11.37
N ILE A 311 17.01 -17.32 10.79
CA ILE A 311 17.91 -16.34 11.41
C ILE A 311 17.66 -15.00 10.69
N PRO A 312 17.59 -13.86 11.39
CA PRO A 312 17.40 -12.56 10.76
C PRO A 312 18.66 -12.12 10.02
N ARG A 313 18.48 -11.44 8.88
CA ARG A 313 19.57 -10.96 8.04
C ARG A 313 20.32 -9.78 8.66
N SER A 314 21.61 -10.00 8.92
CA SER A 314 22.56 -8.94 9.28
C SER A 314 23.01 -8.07 8.09
N ASP A 315 22.72 -8.49 6.85
CA ASP A 315 23.17 -7.84 5.61
C ASP A 315 22.20 -6.79 5.03
N CYS A 316 21.07 -6.56 5.71
CA CYS A 316 20.06 -5.57 5.34
C CYS A 316 20.66 -4.14 5.31
N PRO A 317 20.56 -3.40 4.18
CA PRO A 317 21.20 -2.08 4.04
C PRO A 317 20.85 -1.13 5.18
N LEU A 318 21.84 -0.40 5.71
CA LEU A 318 21.61 0.65 6.72
C LEU A 318 21.07 1.94 6.10
N THR A 319 21.44 2.22 4.85
CA THR A 319 20.98 3.35 4.05
C THR A 319 20.61 2.93 2.63
N LEU A 320 19.77 3.73 1.98
CA LEU A 320 19.37 3.59 0.58
C LEU A 320 20.04 4.69 -0.28
N PRO A 321 20.19 4.50 -1.61
CA PRO A 321 20.74 5.53 -2.49
C PRO A 321 19.91 6.82 -2.44
N GLU A 322 20.46 7.92 -2.97
CA GLU A 322 19.69 9.16 -3.13
C GLU A 322 18.68 9.06 -4.28
N PRO A 323 17.58 9.85 -4.25
CA PRO A 323 16.64 9.95 -5.36
C PRO A 323 17.30 10.39 -6.67
N ALA A 324 16.69 10.06 -7.81
CA ALA A 324 17.21 10.38 -9.13
C ALA A 324 17.33 11.90 -9.38
N TRP A 325 18.53 12.47 -9.21
CA TRP A 325 18.77 13.90 -9.43
C TRP A 325 18.64 14.35 -10.89
N GLN A 326 18.78 13.42 -11.85
CA GLN A 326 18.56 13.66 -13.27
C GLN A 326 17.26 12.99 -13.71
N PHE A 327 16.39 13.76 -14.38
CA PHE A 327 15.40 13.19 -15.29
C PHE A 327 16.10 12.79 -16.59
N ASP A 328 15.62 11.73 -17.25
CA ASP A 328 15.88 11.53 -18.67
C ASP A 328 15.42 12.77 -19.44
N LYS A 329 16.29 13.32 -20.31
CA LYS A 329 16.03 14.57 -21.04
C LYS A 329 15.19 14.36 -22.31
N GLU A 330 14.07 13.63 -22.19
CA GLU A 330 13.14 13.25 -23.30
C GLU A 330 11.64 13.32 -22.94
#